data_AF-A0A922ZB13-F1
#
_entry.id   AF-A0A922ZB13-F1
#
_cell.length_a   1.000
_cell.length_b   1.000
_cell.length_c   1.000
_cell.angle_alpha   90.00
_cell.angle_beta   90.00
_cell.angle_gamma   90.00
#
_symmetry.space_group_name_H-M   'P 1'
#
loop_
_entity.id
_entity.type
_entity.pdbx_description
1 polymer ?
#
loop_
_entity_poly.entity_id
_entity_poly.type
_entity_poly.pdbx_seq_one_letter_code
_entity_poly.pdbx_strand_id
1 'polypeptide(L)'
;MLNTIVIAAVLLGQAQDMKCPVMGGPVAKNSSFVEYAGSKFSFCCPGCEGNFAKSPTKFIETQTKAGNTVGEFLFDPVSRVRLDSLKAKASADFGGIRYPFASEESKKTFLANPNRYASVPSKEALYCPVGKEVVASYSKASDYVDHDGVRWYMCCAGCGGPFEKDPSKYLVPGISAHIKPASVLATKSQHHPTENVGSEVTKVTFGKYQAELRMPEEGLFAGEEVDVEFRVVDTTQKDAVEEGFKGVGGIEATAVMTMPSMQGMPEARPNVHREGVPGDYGIELFFPHGGDYQIDLTLGIPGDTPKKITFKVDVKDERPASAARVQPYQLKVVDWPKTAKAGTPTTLKLQVVDSKTGAVQTKFDLAHEKFFHLLIASKDLNWFLHEHPEMAPDGTWSIPITFPAGTDYWVYGDVAPSGKGSRVLISSVKVAGPKPTWDTKLSLSRTGIDGNLKGLLSTLEPIEIGRKATIQVKLFDAKTGQPAGDTVKWLGAAGHMMIFHQDGMTVVHSHPAEDEENAALVKQGIVRFTGRFPKVGTYKVYAQFDWQGAIRTLPFAVEVK
;
A
#
# COMPACT_ATOMS: atom_id res chain seq x y z
N MET A 1 6.33 -45.05 54.76
CA MET A 1 6.05 -44.59 53.38
C MET A 1 6.35 -43.11 53.33
N LEU A 2 7.56 -42.73 52.88
CA LEU A 2 7.93 -41.32 52.67
C LEU A 2 7.33 -40.89 51.34
N ASN A 3 6.32 -40.01 51.38
CA ASN A 3 5.84 -39.31 50.18
C ASN A 3 6.68 -38.06 49.97
N THR A 4 7.60 -38.15 49.02
CA THR A 4 8.42 -37.04 48.55
C THR A 4 7.53 -36.05 47.82
N ILE A 5 7.19 -34.92 48.46
CA ILE A 5 6.60 -33.76 47.78
C ILE A 5 7.72 -33.09 47.00
N VAL A 6 7.75 -33.31 45.69
CA VAL A 6 8.60 -32.56 44.77
C VAL A 6 7.98 -31.16 44.64
N ILE A 7 8.48 -30.20 45.42
CA ILE A 7 8.23 -28.78 45.21
C ILE A 7 8.98 -28.41 43.93
N ALA A 8 8.28 -28.35 42.80
CA ALA A 8 8.81 -27.74 41.58
C ALA A 8 9.04 -26.25 41.89
N ALA A 9 10.29 -25.84 41.93
CA ALA A 9 10.67 -24.45 42.15
C ALA A 9 10.12 -23.58 41.01
N VAL A 10 9.15 -22.73 41.33
CA VAL A 10 8.60 -21.73 40.41
C VAL A 10 9.60 -20.57 40.34
N LEU A 11 10.38 -20.50 39.27
CA LEU A 11 11.21 -19.34 38.95
C LEU A 11 10.32 -18.18 38.49
N LEU A 12 9.78 -17.42 39.46
CA LEU A 12 9.24 -16.09 39.22
C LEU A 12 10.43 -15.12 39.14
N GLY A 13 10.99 -14.96 37.94
CA GLY A 13 12.18 -14.14 37.67
C GLY A 13 11.97 -13.15 36.52
N GLN A 14 12.89 -12.19 36.40
CA GLN A 14 12.96 -11.18 35.33
C GLN A 14 12.71 -11.78 33.94
N ALA A 15 12.14 -10.98 33.02
CA ALA A 15 11.77 -11.41 31.66
C ALA A 15 12.91 -12.18 30.97
N GLN A 16 12.74 -13.49 30.83
CA GLN A 16 13.70 -14.37 30.16
C GLN A 16 13.67 -14.15 28.63
N ASP A 17 14.72 -14.59 27.93
CA ASP A 17 14.66 -14.65 26.47
C ASP A 17 13.63 -15.68 26.01
N MET A 18 12.80 -15.32 25.03
CA MET A 18 11.85 -16.23 24.42
C MET A 18 12.57 -17.40 23.74
N LYS A 19 12.08 -18.61 24.00
CA LYS A 19 12.58 -19.85 23.40
C LYS A 19 11.57 -20.44 22.43
N CYS A 20 12.09 -21.20 21.46
CA CYS A 20 11.25 -21.95 20.55
C CYS A 20 10.49 -23.06 21.32
N PRO A 21 9.16 -23.18 21.16
CA PRO A 21 8.38 -24.20 21.87
C PRO A 21 8.74 -25.63 21.42
N VAL A 22 9.26 -25.79 20.20
CA VAL A 22 9.62 -27.11 19.65
C VAL A 22 11.02 -27.52 20.08
N MET A 23 12.01 -26.65 19.86
CA MET A 23 13.43 -27.00 20.01
C MET A 23 14.07 -26.48 21.31
N GLY A 24 13.43 -25.56 22.04
CA GLY A 24 14.00 -24.93 23.24
C GLY A 24 15.16 -23.94 22.98
N GLY A 25 15.58 -23.79 21.72
CA GLY A 25 16.60 -22.82 21.29
C GLY A 25 16.10 -21.38 21.23
N PRO A 26 16.98 -20.39 20.98
CA PRO A 26 16.58 -18.99 20.82
C PRO A 26 15.65 -18.81 19.60
N VAL A 27 14.67 -17.90 19.73
CA VAL A 27 13.78 -17.52 18.63
C VAL A 27 14.55 -16.72 17.57
N ALA A 28 14.23 -16.93 16.28
CA ALA A 28 14.85 -16.19 15.18
C ALA A 28 14.41 -14.72 15.16
N LYS A 29 15.31 -13.79 14.79
CA LYS A 29 15.05 -12.34 14.80
C LYS A 29 13.85 -11.89 13.92
N ASN A 30 13.48 -12.69 12.93
CA ASN A 30 12.31 -12.48 12.06
C ASN A 30 11.44 -13.75 11.99
N SER A 31 11.30 -14.45 13.12
CA SER A 31 10.51 -15.68 13.15
C SER A 31 9.05 -15.39 12.78
N SER A 32 8.50 -16.23 11.91
CA SER A 32 7.06 -16.43 11.84
C SER A 32 6.52 -16.82 13.21
N PHE A 33 5.24 -16.58 13.45
CA PHE A 33 4.60 -16.96 14.68
C PHE A 33 3.24 -17.56 14.40
N VAL A 34 2.76 -18.36 15.35
CA VAL A 34 1.39 -18.85 15.38
C VAL A 34 0.71 -18.37 16.64
N GLU A 35 -0.61 -18.43 16.60
CA GLU A 35 -1.49 -18.03 17.68
C GLU A 35 -2.20 -19.27 18.21
N TYR A 36 -2.19 -19.46 19.53
CA TYR A 36 -2.86 -20.58 20.18
C TYR A 36 -3.35 -20.15 21.56
N ALA A 37 -4.61 -20.41 21.88
CA ALA A 37 -5.18 -20.16 23.21
C ALA A 37 -4.95 -18.73 23.72
N GLY A 38 -5.10 -17.73 22.85
CA GLY A 38 -4.89 -16.32 23.19
C GLY A 38 -3.42 -15.91 23.37
N SER A 39 -2.48 -16.79 23.03
CA SER A 39 -1.04 -16.53 23.10
C SER A 39 -0.36 -16.63 21.74
N LYS A 40 0.74 -15.89 21.57
CA LYS A 40 1.63 -15.91 20.42
C LYS A 40 2.85 -16.79 20.70
N PHE A 41 3.22 -17.64 19.73
CA PHE A 41 4.37 -18.54 19.81
C PHE A 41 5.29 -18.33 18.61
N SER A 42 6.58 -18.10 18.87
CA SER A 42 7.60 -17.86 17.83
C SER A 42 8.64 -18.99 17.81
N PHE A 43 9.37 -19.13 16.72
CA PHE A 43 10.16 -20.32 16.41
C PHE A 43 11.62 -20.01 16.08
N CYS A 44 12.47 -21.03 16.16
CA CYS A 44 13.90 -20.89 15.83
C CYS A 44 14.19 -21.15 14.35
N CYS A 45 13.34 -21.90 13.65
CA CYS A 45 13.51 -22.25 12.25
C CYS A 45 12.16 -22.59 11.58
N PRO A 46 12.07 -22.50 10.25
CA PRO A 46 10.95 -23.04 9.49
C PRO A 46 10.72 -24.53 9.80
N GLY A 47 9.46 -24.96 9.76
CA GLY A 47 8.97 -26.30 10.09
C GLY A 47 8.57 -26.49 11.57
N CYS A 48 9.03 -25.62 12.47
CA CYS A 48 8.66 -25.73 13.90
C CYS A 48 7.20 -25.38 14.14
N GLU A 49 6.65 -24.39 13.44
CA GLU A 49 5.24 -24.01 13.50
C GLU A 49 4.30 -25.17 13.14
N GLY A 50 4.61 -25.93 12.08
CA GLY A 50 3.83 -27.09 11.67
C GLY A 50 3.88 -28.22 12.69
N ASN A 51 5.06 -28.46 13.29
CA ASN A 51 5.19 -29.44 14.38
C ASN A 51 4.43 -28.99 15.63
N PHE A 52 4.56 -27.72 16.01
CA PHE A 52 3.84 -27.15 17.14
C PHE A 52 2.33 -27.25 16.94
N ALA A 53 1.82 -26.96 15.74
CA ALA A 53 0.39 -27.04 15.42
C ALA A 53 -0.23 -28.42 15.64
N LYS A 54 0.54 -29.51 15.48
CA LYS A 54 0.06 -30.89 15.70
C LYS A 54 -0.15 -31.22 17.17
N SER A 55 0.59 -30.60 18.09
CA SER A 55 0.58 -30.96 19.52
C SER A 55 1.02 -29.80 20.41
N PRO A 56 0.34 -28.63 20.36
CA PRO A 56 0.81 -27.40 20.99
C PRO A 56 0.97 -27.56 22.51
N THR A 57 -0.03 -28.15 23.18
CA THR A 57 0.00 -28.40 24.63
C THR A 57 1.20 -29.24 25.05
N LYS A 58 1.56 -30.29 24.29
CA LYS A 58 2.71 -31.15 24.59
C LYS A 58 4.03 -30.39 24.53
N PHE A 59 4.20 -29.54 23.52
CA PHE A 59 5.40 -28.72 23.36
C PHE A 59 5.50 -27.68 24.48
N ILE A 60 4.40 -26.98 24.79
CA ILE A 60 4.36 -26.03 25.90
C ILE A 60 4.73 -26.72 27.21
N GLU A 61 4.06 -27.83 27.58
CA GLU A 61 4.35 -28.57 28.81
C GLU A 61 5.81 -29.03 28.90
N THR A 62 6.39 -29.46 27.79
CA THR A 62 7.79 -29.90 27.72
C THR A 62 8.72 -28.74 28.05
N GLN A 63 8.48 -27.56 27.46
CA GLN A 63 9.32 -26.39 27.66
C GLN A 63 9.10 -25.72 29.01
N THR A 64 7.87 -25.72 29.52
CA THR A 64 7.56 -25.29 30.89
C THR A 64 8.30 -26.12 31.92
N LYS A 65 8.39 -27.46 31.73
CA LYS A 65 9.21 -28.34 32.59
C LYS A 65 10.71 -28.06 32.46
N ALA A 66 11.17 -27.62 31.30
CA ALA A 66 12.54 -27.18 31.07
C ALA A 66 12.84 -25.76 31.59
N GLY A 67 11.84 -25.07 32.16
CA GLY A 67 11.98 -23.72 32.70
C GLY A 67 12.05 -22.62 31.62
N ASN A 68 11.59 -22.91 30.40
CA ASN A 68 11.63 -21.98 29.27
C ASN A 68 10.31 -21.20 29.12
N THR A 69 10.42 -19.90 28.84
CA THR A 69 9.29 -19.08 28.35
C THR A 69 9.21 -19.20 26.83
N VAL A 70 8.08 -19.69 26.31
CA VAL A 70 7.92 -20.07 24.89
C VAL A 70 6.75 -19.43 24.17
N GLY A 71 5.87 -18.74 24.90
CA GLY A 71 4.77 -18.00 24.33
C GLY A 71 4.51 -16.69 25.06
N GLU A 72 3.77 -15.80 24.42
CA GLU A 72 3.38 -14.50 24.96
C GLU A 72 1.86 -14.34 24.89
N PHE A 73 1.22 -14.10 26.03
CA PHE A 73 -0.21 -13.85 26.09
C PHE A 73 -0.55 -12.49 25.48
N LEU A 74 -1.68 -12.40 24.78
CA LEU A 74 -2.05 -11.21 24.01
C LEU A 74 -2.84 -10.17 24.83
N PHE A 75 -3.24 -10.47 26.06
CA PHE A 75 -4.09 -9.56 26.84
C PHE A 75 -3.43 -9.26 28.17
N ASP A 76 -3.78 -8.14 28.79
CA ASP A 76 -3.59 -8.02 30.23
C ASP A 76 -4.59 -8.98 30.89
N PRO A 77 -4.16 -10.04 31.57
CA PRO A 77 -5.07 -11.09 32.03
C PRO A 77 -5.97 -10.64 33.20
N VAL A 78 -5.69 -9.48 33.81
CA VAL A 78 -6.50 -8.91 34.90
C VAL A 78 -7.56 -7.98 34.34
N SER A 79 -7.19 -7.09 33.41
CA SER A 79 -8.16 -6.17 32.78
C SER A 79 -8.88 -6.76 31.56
N ARG A 80 -8.37 -7.88 31.02
CA ARG A 80 -8.83 -8.62 29.83
C ARG A 80 -8.67 -7.88 28.50
N VAL A 81 -8.24 -6.61 28.54
CA VAL A 81 -8.03 -5.78 27.35
C VAL A 81 -6.79 -6.24 26.57
N ARG A 82 -6.91 -6.23 25.23
CA ARG A 82 -5.78 -6.51 24.32
C ARG A 82 -4.63 -5.54 24.59
N LEU A 83 -3.46 -6.10 24.84
CA LEU A 83 -2.26 -5.32 25.15
C LEU A 83 -1.09 -5.76 24.26
N ASP A 84 -0.60 -4.84 23.45
CA ASP A 84 0.67 -5.01 22.74
C ASP A 84 1.80 -5.11 23.76
N SER A 85 2.66 -6.13 23.66
CA SER A 85 3.75 -6.34 24.58
C SER A 85 4.77 -5.20 24.58
N LEU A 86 4.92 -4.47 23.47
CA LEU A 86 5.75 -3.26 23.41
C LEU A 86 5.15 -2.08 24.19
N LYS A 87 3.85 -2.13 24.51
CA LYS A 87 3.12 -1.13 25.31
C LYS A 87 2.92 -1.58 26.75
N ALA A 88 3.33 -2.78 27.11
CA ALA A 88 3.20 -3.29 28.47
C ALA A 88 4.09 -2.49 29.41
N LYS A 89 3.53 -2.05 30.55
CA LYS A 89 4.31 -1.36 31.59
C LYS A 89 5.07 -2.35 32.45
N ALA A 90 4.55 -3.56 32.56
CA ALA A 90 5.15 -4.65 33.30
C ALA A 90 4.87 -5.99 32.61
N SER A 91 5.67 -7.01 32.92
CA SER A 91 5.43 -8.39 32.50
C SER A 91 5.81 -9.38 33.60
N ALA A 92 5.27 -10.59 33.50
CA ALA A 92 5.64 -11.73 34.34
C ALA A 92 5.49 -13.04 33.54
N ASP A 93 6.39 -13.99 33.78
CA ASP A 93 6.34 -15.31 33.15
C ASP A 93 5.68 -16.30 34.11
N PHE A 94 4.72 -17.08 33.62
CA PHE A 94 4.04 -18.13 34.38
C PHE A 94 3.61 -19.27 33.46
N GLY A 95 3.84 -20.52 33.87
CA GLY A 95 3.44 -21.69 33.07
C GLY A 95 4.11 -21.79 31.68
N GLY A 96 5.27 -21.15 31.48
CA GLY A 96 5.95 -21.09 30.18
C GLY A 96 5.42 -20.01 29.23
N ILE A 97 4.50 -19.16 29.70
CA ILE A 97 3.91 -18.04 28.95
C ILE A 97 4.26 -16.72 29.63
N ARG A 98 4.61 -15.71 28.83
CA ARG A 98 4.78 -14.32 29.27
C ARG A 98 3.45 -13.59 29.25
N TYR A 99 3.08 -12.98 30.38
CA TYR A 99 1.88 -12.16 30.51
C TYR A 99 2.26 -10.67 30.54
N PRO A 100 1.75 -9.84 29.61
CA PRO A 100 1.93 -8.39 29.65
C PRO A 100 0.89 -7.75 30.58
N PHE A 101 1.23 -6.62 31.20
CA PHE A 101 0.33 -5.86 32.09
C PHE A 101 0.31 -4.38 31.73
N ALA A 102 -0.89 -3.79 31.74
CA ALA A 102 -1.10 -2.37 31.47
C ALA A 102 -0.68 -1.49 32.67
N SER A 103 -0.55 -2.08 33.87
CA SER A 103 -0.11 -1.43 35.09
C SER A 103 0.62 -2.40 36.03
N GLU A 104 1.39 -1.85 36.97
CA GLU A 104 2.04 -2.64 38.03
C GLU A 104 1.00 -3.24 39.00
N GLU A 105 -0.16 -2.60 39.16
CA GLU A 105 -1.27 -3.11 39.96
C GLU A 105 -1.87 -4.38 39.34
N SER A 106 -2.05 -4.42 38.01
CA SER A 106 -2.48 -5.63 37.29
C SER A 106 -1.46 -6.76 37.51
N LYS A 107 -0.17 -6.48 37.38
CA LYS A 107 0.89 -7.47 37.65
C LYS A 107 0.83 -7.99 39.08
N LYS A 108 0.72 -7.11 40.08
CA LYS A 108 0.59 -7.51 41.49
C LYS A 108 -0.63 -8.39 41.74
N THR A 109 -1.75 -8.05 41.12
CA THR A 109 -3.01 -8.80 41.21
C THR A 109 -2.86 -10.19 40.59
N PHE A 110 -2.23 -10.29 39.41
CA PHE A 110 -1.92 -11.56 38.77
C PHE A 110 -1.01 -12.44 39.64
N LEU A 111 0.09 -11.88 40.15
CA LEU A 111 1.07 -12.61 40.97
C LEU A 111 0.48 -13.13 42.29
N ALA A 112 -0.56 -12.48 42.83
CA ALA A 112 -1.26 -12.96 44.02
C ALA A 112 -2.07 -14.25 43.76
N ASN A 113 -2.52 -14.48 42.53
CA ASN A 113 -3.27 -15.69 42.16
C ASN A 113 -3.11 -16.06 40.67
N PRO A 114 -1.91 -16.47 40.24
CA PRO A 114 -1.61 -16.62 38.81
C PRO A 114 -2.47 -17.72 38.16
N ASN A 115 -2.77 -18.80 38.88
CA ASN A 115 -3.63 -19.89 38.37
C ASN A 115 -5.03 -19.41 37.98
N ARG A 116 -5.59 -18.41 38.67
CA ARG A 116 -6.90 -17.85 38.34
C ARG A 116 -6.90 -17.14 36.99
N TYR A 117 -5.83 -16.39 36.70
CA TYR A 117 -5.75 -15.51 35.54
C TYR A 117 -5.09 -16.17 34.33
N ALA A 118 -4.19 -17.13 34.56
CA ALA A 118 -3.52 -17.91 33.53
C ALA A 118 -4.33 -19.13 33.06
N SER A 119 -5.45 -19.45 33.72
CA SER A 119 -6.31 -20.56 33.30
C SER A 119 -6.84 -20.33 31.88
N VAL A 120 -6.80 -21.37 31.07
CA VAL A 120 -7.32 -21.37 29.70
C VAL A 120 -8.37 -22.47 29.59
N PRO A 121 -9.63 -22.15 29.27
CA PRO A 121 -10.65 -23.16 29.00
C PRO A 121 -10.29 -24.05 27.81
N SER A 122 -10.77 -25.30 27.81
CA SER A 122 -10.48 -26.26 26.71
C SER A 122 -11.23 -25.94 25.42
N LYS A 123 -12.27 -25.11 25.49
CA LYS A 123 -13.08 -24.63 24.37
C LYS A 123 -12.99 -23.12 24.26
N GLU A 124 -13.18 -22.64 23.04
CA GLU A 124 -13.20 -21.22 22.72
C GLU A 124 -14.23 -20.90 21.62
N ALA A 125 -14.55 -19.62 21.51
CA ALA A 125 -15.33 -19.06 20.44
C ALA A 125 -14.69 -17.76 19.95
N LEU A 126 -14.14 -17.80 18.73
CA LEU A 126 -13.68 -16.64 17.97
C LEU A 126 -14.87 -15.91 17.34
N TYR A 127 -15.82 -15.52 18.18
CA TYR A 127 -17.06 -14.91 17.81
C TYR A 127 -17.55 -14.07 18.97
N CYS A 128 -17.96 -12.84 18.69
CA CYS A 128 -18.47 -11.92 19.69
C CYS A 128 -20.00 -12.05 19.78
N PRO A 129 -20.57 -12.59 20.88
CA PRO A 129 -22.03 -12.74 21.02
C PRO A 129 -22.76 -11.40 21.12
N VAL A 130 -22.07 -10.36 21.63
CA VAL A 130 -22.62 -9.01 21.79
C VAL A 130 -22.63 -8.26 20.46
N GLY A 131 -21.51 -8.27 19.74
CA GLY A 131 -21.37 -7.65 18.42
C GLY A 131 -21.98 -8.45 17.27
N LYS A 132 -22.29 -9.74 17.51
CA LYS A 132 -22.81 -10.70 16.53
C LYS A 132 -21.92 -10.85 15.29
N GLU A 133 -20.62 -10.90 15.50
CA GLU A 133 -19.63 -10.99 14.43
C GLU A 133 -18.49 -11.96 14.75
N VAL A 134 -17.91 -12.53 13.71
CA VAL A 134 -16.74 -13.42 13.80
C VAL A 134 -15.50 -12.59 14.14
N VAL A 135 -14.70 -13.06 15.08
CA VAL A 135 -13.41 -12.47 15.41
C VAL A 135 -12.34 -13.24 14.64
N ALA A 136 -11.63 -12.58 13.73
CA ALA A 136 -10.76 -13.28 12.76
C ALA A 136 -9.58 -14.05 13.38
N SER A 137 -9.06 -13.61 14.53
CA SER A 137 -7.95 -14.24 15.26
C SER A 137 -7.92 -13.76 16.71
N TYR A 138 -7.06 -14.32 17.56
CA TYR A 138 -6.90 -13.81 18.93
C TYR A 138 -6.33 -12.39 18.93
N SER A 139 -5.39 -12.08 18.02
CA SER A 139 -4.83 -10.72 17.89
C SER A 139 -5.84 -9.66 17.43
N LYS A 140 -6.93 -10.06 16.75
CA LYS A 140 -8.01 -9.15 16.34
C LYS A 140 -9.11 -9.01 17.41
N ALA A 141 -9.08 -9.82 18.47
CA ALA A 141 -9.97 -9.63 19.61
C ALA A 141 -9.50 -8.44 20.45
N SER A 142 -10.46 -7.64 20.92
CA SER A 142 -10.20 -6.49 21.80
C SER A 142 -10.29 -6.86 23.28
N ASP A 143 -11.03 -7.92 23.59
CA ASP A 143 -11.31 -8.41 24.94
C ASP A 143 -11.65 -9.92 24.88
N TYR A 144 -11.64 -10.62 26.01
CA TYR A 144 -12.13 -12.00 26.13
C TYR A 144 -12.88 -12.20 27.44
N VAL A 145 -13.84 -13.14 27.46
CA VAL A 145 -14.58 -13.54 28.66
C VAL A 145 -14.68 -15.06 28.72
N ASP A 146 -14.38 -15.63 29.88
CA ASP A 146 -14.59 -17.05 30.13
C ASP A 146 -15.96 -17.28 30.76
N HIS A 147 -16.79 -18.12 30.13
CA HIS A 147 -18.12 -18.48 30.63
C HIS A 147 -18.43 -19.94 30.26
N ASP A 148 -18.93 -20.71 31.23
CA ASP A 148 -19.30 -22.13 31.08
C ASP A 148 -18.23 -23.01 30.39
N GLY A 149 -16.96 -22.77 30.74
CA GLY A 149 -15.83 -23.52 30.20
C GLY A 149 -15.47 -23.19 28.75
N VAL A 150 -15.96 -22.05 28.24
CA VAL A 150 -15.64 -21.52 26.90
C VAL A 150 -15.04 -20.12 27.04
N ARG A 151 -13.92 -19.88 26.36
CA ARG A 151 -13.37 -18.53 26.18
C ARG A 151 -14.02 -17.85 24.97
N TRP A 152 -14.79 -16.80 25.21
CA TRP A 152 -15.43 -15.99 24.18
C TRP A 152 -14.55 -14.77 23.86
N TYR A 153 -14.19 -14.59 22.60
CA TYR A 153 -13.40 -13.43 22.15
C TYR A 153 -14.32 -12.33 21.63
N MET A 154 -14.06 -11.10 22.07
CA MET A 154 -14.90 -9.94 21.80
C MET A 154 -14.31 -9.08 20.69
N CYS A 155 -15.17 -8.62 19.78
CA CYS A 155 -14.76 -7.71 18.70
C CYS A 155 -14.33 -6.33 19.24
N CYS A 156 -14.88 -5.91 20.39
CA CYS A 156 -14.69 -4.60 20.96
C CYS A 156 -14.43 -4.66 22.48
N ALA A 157 -13.64 -3.72 23.02
CA ALA A 157 -13.36 -3.66 24.46
C ALA A 157 -14.62 -3.40 25.30
N GLY A 158 -15.64 -2.78 24.72
CA GLY A 158 -16.92 -2.53 25.39
C GLY A 158 -17.88 -3.74 25.43
N CYS A 159 -17.52 -4.85 24.79
CA CYS A 159 -18.42 -5.97 24.57
C CYS A 159 -18.37 -7.00 25.70
N GLY A 160 -17.22 -7.19 26.38
CA GLY A 160 -17.10 -8.20 27.44
C GLY A 160 -17.89 -7.89 28.70
N GLY A 161 -17.94 -6.62 29.13
CA GLY A 161 -18.70 -6.22 30.33
C GLY A 161 -20.20 -6.55 30.25
N PRO A 162 -20.91 -6.15 29.17
CA PRO A 162 -22.29 -6.56 28.94
C PRO A 162 -22.48 -8.07 28.91
N PHE A 163 -21.56 -8.82 28.27
CA PHE A 163 -21.63 -10.28 28.20
C PHE A 163 -21.48 -10.93 29.58
N GLU A 164 -20.50 -10.54 30.39
CA GLU A 164 -20.29 -11.06 31.75
C GLU A 164 -21.51 -10.81 32.66
N LYS A 165 -22.14 -9.65 32.52
CA LYS A 165 -23.28 -9.26 33.36
C LYS A 165 -24.52 -10.11 33.08
N ASP A 166 -24.75 -10.49 31.83
CA ASP A 166 -25.93 -11.23 31.41
C ASP A 166 -25.62 -12.15 30.21
N PRO A 167 -24.89 -13.25 30.41
CA PRO A 167 -24.48 -14.13 29.31
C PRO A 167 -25.67 -14.75 28.56
N SER A 168 -26.73 -15.12 29.29
CA SER A 168 -27.91 -15.80 28.74
C SER A 168 -28.64 -14.94 27.69
N LYS A 169 -28.57 -13.61 27.81
CA LYS A 169 -29.10 -12.67 26.81
C LYS A 169 -28.41 -12.77 25.46
N TYR A 170 -27.11 -13.11 25.42
CA TYR A 170 -26.32 -13.14 24.18
C TYR A 170 -26.07 -14.56 23.67
N LEU A 171 -26.15 -15.56 24.56
CA LEU A 171 -26.04 -16.98 24.22
C LEU A 171 -27.38 -17.55 23.70
N VAL A 172 -27.89 -16.94 22.63
CA VAL A 172 -29.15 -17.33 21.98
C VAL A 172 -29.02 -18.64 21.19
N PRO A 173 -30.13 -19.31 20.82
CA PRO A 173 -30.08 -20.54 20.03
C PRO A 173 -29.20 -20.41 18.78
N GLY A 174 -28.33 -21.40 18.54
CA GLY A 174 -27.37 -21.42 17.43
C GLY A 174 -25.96 -20.93 17.79
N ILE A 175 -25.77 -20.25 18.93
CA ILE A 175 -24.46 -19.73 19.33
C ILE A 175 -23.40 -20.83 19.53
N SER A 176 -23.83 -22.04 19.88
CA SER A 176 -22.96 -23.19 20.10
C SER A 176 -22.20 -23.62 18.86
N ALA A 177 -22.66 -23.25 17.65
CA ALA A 177 -21.95 -23.50 16.40
C ALA A 177 -20.60 -22.77 16.31
N HIS A 178 -20.39 -21.72 17.12
CA HIS A 178 -19.13 -20.98 17.18
C HIS A 178 -18.14 -21.54 18.21
N ILE A 179 -18.55 -22.53 19.01
CA ILE A 179 -17.72 -23.13 20.06
C ILE A 179 -16.90 -24.27 19.47
N LYS A 180 -15.58 -24.19 19.59
CA LYS A 180 -14.64 -25.22 19.14
C LYS A 180 -13.53 -25.45 20.16
N PRO A 181 -12.82 -26.60 20.12
CA PRO A 181 -11.56 -26.73 20.84
C PRO A 181 -10.57 -25.66 20.41
N ALA A 182 -9.74 -25.19 21.34
CA ALA A 182 -8.62 -24.32 20.98
C ALA A 182 -7.72 -25.03 19.97
N SER A 183 -7.38 -24.34 18.89
CA SER A 183 -6.56 -24.87 17.81
C SER A 183 -5.53 -23.83 17.41
N VAL A 184 -4.39 -24.27 16.89
CA VAL A 184 -3.36 -23.33 16.44
C VAL A 184 -3.89 -22.57 15.23
N LEU A 185 -4.10 -21.27 15.41
CA LEU A 185 -4.35 -20.34 14.34
C LEU A 185 -2.99 -19.98 13.74
N ALA A 186 -2.79 -20.34 12.49
CA ALA A 186 -1.70 -19.76 11.74
C ALA A 186 -2.00 -18.27 11.60
N THR A 187 -1.33 -17.44 12.39
CA THR A 187 -1.21 -16.04 12.05
C THR A 187 -0.38 -15.96 10.79
N LYS A 188 -1.00 -15.50 9.70
CA LYS A 188 -0.27 -15.01 8.54
C LYS A 188 0.53 -13.80 9.00
N SER A 189 1.70 -14.07 9.58
CA SER A 189 2.82 -13.15 9.64
C SER A 189 3.94 -13.84 8.89
N GLN A 190 3.93 -13.55 7.60
CA GLN A 190 4.98 -13.71 6.61
C GLN A 190 5.63 -15.10 6.45
N HIS A 191 5.40 -15.61 5.23
CA HIS A 191 6.21 -16.57 4.47
C HIS A 191 6.29 -18.01 5.01
N HIS A 192 5.42 -18.85 4.46
CA HIS A 192 5.91 -20.10 3.89
C HIS A 192 6.11 -19.91 2.39
N PRO A 193 7.27 -20.29 1.84
CA PRO A 193 7.25 -20.92 0.53
C PRO A 193 6.47 -22.22 0.73
N THR A 194 5.17 -22.20 0.46
CA THR A 194 4.43 -23.46 0.33
C THR A 194 4.98 -24.15 -0.89
N GLU A 195 5.23 -25.45 -0.73
CA GLU A 195 5.69 -26.37 -1.76
C GLU A 195 5.13 -26.01 -3.14
N ASN A 196 6.04 -25.63 -4.05
CA ASN A 196 5.86 -25.48 -5.50
C ASN A 196 4.43 -25.17 -5.99
N VAL A 197 4.03 -23.90 -5.90
CA VAL A 197 3.11 -23.29 -6.90
C VAL A 197 3.89 -22.34 -7.82
N GLY A 198 5.11 -22.73 -8.19
CA GLY A 198 5.95 -22.04 -9.18
C GLY A 198 6.56 -20.74 -8.66
N SER A 199 7.85 -20.55 -8.92
CA SER A 199 8.57 -19.29 -8.74
C SER A 199 7.76 -18.10 -9.25
N GLU A 200 7.94 -16.92 -8.66
CA GLU A 200 7.43 -15.65 -9.18
C GLU A 200 7.61 -15.60 -10.71
N VAL A 201 6.53 -15.34 -11.43
CA VAL A 201 6.53 -15.27 -12.90
C VAL A 201 6.12 -13.86 -13.26
N THR A 202 7.10 -12.99 -13.41
CA THR A 202 6.91 -11.62 -13.92
C THR A 202 7.13 -11.54 -15.42
N LYS A 203 7.74 -12.55 -16.05
CA LYS A 203 8.08 -12.54 -17.47
C LYS A 203 7.56 -13.77 -18.19
N VAL A 204 6.75 -13.57 -19.23
CA VAL A 204 6.08 -14.64 -19.98
C VAL A 204 6.35 -14.47 -21.46
N THR A 205 6.84 -15.52 -22.12
CA THR A 205 7.01 -15.55 -23.58
C THR A 205 5.91 -16.38 -24.22
N PHE A 206 5.30 -15.88 -25.30
CA PHE A 206 4.16 -16.52 -25.95
C PHE A 206 4.17 -16.22 -27.46
N GLY A 207 4.42 -17.26 -28.26
CA GLY A 207 4.68 -17.07 -29.69
C GLY A 207 5.90 -16.18 -29.91
N LYS A 208 5.74 -15.14 -30.74
CA LYS A 208 6.78 -14.14 -31.00
C LYS A 208 6.80 -13.00 -29.97
N TYR A 209 5.87 -13.00 -29.01
CA TYR A 209 5.74 -11.91 -28.06
C TYR A 209 6.31 -12.28 -26.69
N GLN A 210 6.62 -11.25 -25.93
CA GLN A 210 7.01 -11.38 -24.53
C GLN A 210 6.32 -10.29 -23.72
N ALA A 211 5.80 -10.66 -22.56
CA ALA A 211 5.23 -9.74 -21.59
C ALA A 211 6.04 -9.76 -20.30
N GLU A 212 6.28 -8.59 -19.71
CA GLU A 212 7.02 -8.42 -18.47
C GLU A 212 6.28 -7.48 -17.52
N LEU A 213 5.89 -7.99 -16.35
CA LEU A 213 5.30 -7.23 -15.25
C LEU A 213 6.43 -6.52 -14.48
N ARG A 214 6.37 -5.19 -14.40
CA ARG A 214 7.37 -4.35 -13.73
C ARG A 214 7.03 -4.21 -12.26
N MET A 215 7.52 -5.14 -11.45
CA MET A 215 7.28 -5.12 -10.01
C MET A 215 8.02 -3.97 -9.30
N PRO A 216 7.36 -3.26 -8.35
CA PRO A 216 8.06 -2.32 -7.48
C PRO A 216 9.18 -3.03 -6.70
N GLU A 217 10.31 -2.35 -6.50
CA GLU A 217 11.47 -2.97 -5.81
C GLU A 217 11.15 -3.35 -4.36
N GLU A 218 10.24 -2.63 -3.71
CA GLU A 218 9.74 -2.96 -2.38
C GLU A 218 8.82 -4.19 -2.35
N GLY A 219 8.35 -4.66 -3.51
CA GLY A 219 7.30 -5.66 -3.67
C GLY A 219 5.88 -5.10 -3.56
N LEU A 220 4.90 -5.98 -3.73
CA LEU A 220 3.48 -5.67 -3.54
C LEU A 220 3.07 -5.86 -2.09
N PHE A 221 2.10 -5.07 -1.62
CA PHE A 221 1.56 -5.20 -0.27
C PHE A 221 0.04 -5.16 -0.29
N ALA A 222 -0.56 -5.87 0.65
CA ALA A 222 -1.99 -5.88 0.85
C ALA A 222 -2.51 -4.59 1.48
N GLY A 223 -3.82 -4.38 1.37
CA GLY A 223 -4.54 -3.22 1.91
C GLY A 223 -4.23 -1.90 1.19
N GLU A 224 -3.39 -1.93 0.16
CA GLU A 224 -3.14 -0.80 -0.73
C GLU A 224 -3.49 -1.12 -2.17
N GLU A 225 -4.08 -0.13 -2.85
CA GLU A 225 -4.30 -0.18 -4.29
C GLU A 225 -3.02 0.27 -5.01
N VAL A 226 -2.51 -0.56 -5.91
CA VAL A 226 -1.25 -0.33 -6.61
C VAL A 226 -1.49 -0.46 -8.10
N ASP A 227 -1.02 0.53 -8.84
CA ASP A 227 -0.97 0.49 -10.29
C ASP A 227 0.37 -0.10 -10.70
N VAL A 228 0.35 -1.24 -11.37
CA VAL A 228 1.56 -1.93 -11.80
C VAL A 228 1.61 -1.93 -13.32
N GLU A 229 2.75 -1.54 -13.88
CA GLU A 229 2.94 -1.59 -15.31
C GLU A 229 3.35 -2.99 -15.77
N PHE A 230 2.89 -3.40 -16.95
CA PHE A 230 3.47 -4.49 -17.71
C PHE A 230 3.75 -4.07 -19.15
N ARG A 231 4.84 -4.58 -19.70
CA ARG A 231 5.26 -4.28 -21.06
C ARG A 231 5.13 -5.51 -21.96
N VAL A 232 4.54 -5.35 -23.14
CA VAL A 232 4.41 -6.38 -24.19
C VAL A 232 5.22 -5.97 -25.42
N VAL A 233 6.13 -6.84 -25.86
CA VAL A 233 7.03 -6.61 -27.00
C VAL A 233 6.95 -7.73 -28.04
N ASP A 234 7.19 -7.40 -29.31
CA ASP A 234 7.45 -8.37 -30.39
C ASP A 234 8.94 -8.66 -30.48
N THR A 235 9.35 -9.84 -30.01
CA THR A 235 10.76 -10.26 -29.94
C THR A 235 11.42 -10.48 -31.30
N THR A 236 10.68 -10.42 -32.40
CA THR A 236 11.22 -10.53 -33.76
C THR A 236 11.56 -9.18 -34.38
N GLN A 237 11.13 -8.08 -33.75
CA GLN A 237 11.34 -6.72 -34.23
C GLN A 237 12.12 -5.93 -33.18
N LYS A 238 13.24 -5.32 -33.57
CA LYS A 238 13.88 -4.32 -32.71
C LYS A 238 13.11 -3.01 -32.78
N ASP A 239 13.05 -2.31 -31.65
CA ASP A 239 12.52 -0.96 -31.65
C ASP A 239 13.51 -0.02 -32.36
N ALA A 240 12.98 0.94 -33.13
CA ALA A 240 13.79 1.89 -33.89
C ALA A 240 14.24 3.08 -33.04
N VAL A 241 13.60 3.30 -31.90
CA VAL A 241 13.76 4.47 -31.02
C VAL A 241 14.26 4.03 -29.64
N GLU A 242 13.77 2.92 -29.11
CA GLU A 242 14.16 2.40 -27.78
C GLU A 242 15.21 1.28 -27.86
N GLU A 243 16.07 1.17 -26.84
CA GLU A 243 16.94 -0.01 -26.68
C GLU A 243 16.09 -1.24 -26.35
N GLY A 244 15.77 -2.07 -27.35
CA GLY A 244 15.07 -3.33 -27.09
C GLY A 244 14.24 -3.85 -28.25
N PHE A 245 13.24 -4.65 -27.89
CA PHE A 245 12.23 -5.17 -28.83
C PHE A 245 11.06 -4.19 -28.94
N LYS A 246 10.48 -4.13 -30.14
CA LYS A 246 9.40 -3.21 -30.47
C LYS A 246 8.17 -3.47 -29.61
N GLY A 247 7.66 -2.43 -28.96
CA GLY A 247 6.43 -2.51 -28.17
C GLY A 247 5.20 -2.81 -29.02
N VAL A 248 4.31 -3.68 -28.53
CA VAL A 248 3.06 -4.02 -29.21
C VAL A 248 1.97 -3.08 -28.72
N GLY A 249 1.69 -2.02 -29.48
CA GLY A 249 0.61 -1.09 -29.17
C GLY A 249 -0.78 -1.63 -29.52
N GLY A 250 -1.82 -0.96 -29.01
CA GLY A 250 -3.21 -1.22 -29.40
C GLY A 250 -3.84 -2.50 -28.84
N ILE A 251 -3.16 -3.23 -27.96
CA ILE A 251 -3.74 -4.38 -27.26
C ILE A 251 -4.97 -3.95 -26.45
N GLU A 252 -6.04 -4.73 -26.58
CA GLU A 252 -7.16 -4.74 -25.64
C GLU A 252 -6.89 -5.82 -24.59
N ALA A 253 -6.70 -5.44 -23.34
CA ALA A 253 -6.32 -6.36 -22.29
C ALA A 253 -7.40 -6.41 -21.21
N THR A 254 -7.68 -7.61 -20.72
CA THR A 254 -8.53 -7.84 -19.54
C THR A 254 -7.79 -8.71 -18.55
N ALA A 255 -8.06 -8.52 -17.27
CA ALA A 255 -7.40 -9.24 -16.19
C ALA A 255 -8.41 -9.93 -15.27
N VAL A 256 -8.05 -11.14 -14.85
CA VAL A 256 -8.69 -11.84 -13.75
C VAL A 256 -7.62 -12.18 -12.74
N MET A 257 -7.82 -11.73 -11.51
CA MET A 257 -6.91 -11.97 -10.40
C MET A 257 -7.55 -12.96 -9.43
N THR A 258 -6.81 -14.02 -9.12
CA THR A 258 -7.22 -15.06 -8.18
C THR A 258 -6.13 -15.34 -7.16
N MET A 259 -6.50 -15.96 -6.05
CA MET A 259 -5.55 -16.49 -5.07
C MET A 259 -5.74 -18.02 -4.99
N PRO A 260 -4.99 -18.81 -5.80
CA PRO A 260 -5.17 -20.26 -5.88
C PRO A 260 -5.04 -20.98 -4.54
N SER A 261 -4.22 -20.44 -3.63
CA SER A 261 -3.98 -20.98 -2.29
C SER A 261 -5.15 -20.76 -1.31
N MET A 262 -6.17 -19.97 -1.68
CA MET A 262 -7.35 -19.71 -0.84
C MET A 262 -8.65 -20.06 -1.57
N GLN A 263 -9.09 -21.32 -1.42
CA GLN A 263 -10.39 -21.75 -1.91
C GLN A 263 -11.51 -20.94 -1.26
N GLY A 264 -12.29 -20.21 -2.08
CA GLY A 264 -13.44 -19.42 -1.65
C GLY A 264 -13.27 -17.90 -1.75
N MET A 265 -12.07 -17.39 -2.05
CA MET A 265 -11.91 -15.97 -2.39
C MET A 265 -12.58 -15.69 -3.75
N PRO A 266 -13.44 -14.66 -3.87
CA PRO A 266 -13.95 -14.21 -5.15
C PRO A 266 -12.81 -13.81 -6.09
N GLU A 267 -12.95 -14.12 -7.38
CA GLU A 267 -12.07 -13.55 -8.40
C GLU A 267 -12.23 -12.02 -8.43
N ALA A 268 -11.11 -11.31 -8.52
CA ALA A 268 -11.11 -9.88 -8.77
C ALA A 268 -10.91 -9.64 -10.27
N ARG A 269 -11.51 -8.57 -10.79
CA ARG A 269 -11.38 -8.16 -12.19
C ARG A 269 -10.74 -6.77 -12.22
N PRO A 270 -9.41 -6.69 -12.03
CA PRO A 270 -8.71 -5.41 -12.00
C PRO A 270 -8.81 -4.72 -13.37
N ASN A 271 -8.87 -3.39 -13.34
CA ASN A 271 -8.88 -2.58 -14.55
C ASN A 271 -7.51 -2.62 -15.23
N VAL A 272 -7.50 -2.65 -16.56
CA VAL A 272 -6.27 -2.63 -17.37
C VAL A 272 -6.36 -1.46 -18.33
N HIS A 273 -5.34 -0.60 -18.33
CA HIS A 273 -5.31 0.61 -19.15
C HIS A 273 -3.99 0.73 -19.94
N ARG A 274 -3.98 1.66 -20.89
CA ARG A 274 -2.80 1.97 -21.73
C ARG A 274 -2.01 3.10 -21.07
N GLU A 275 -0.68 3.07 -21.17
CA GLU A 275 0.20 4.12 -20.62
C GLU A 275 0.66 5.18 -21.64
N GLY A 276 0.01 5.22 -22.81
CA GLY A 276 0.35 6.16 -23.88
C GLY A 276 1.63 5.83 -24.65
N VAL A 277 2.33 4.75 -24.28
CA VAL A 277 3.51 4.23 -25.00
C VAL A 277 3.17 2.87 -25.60
N PRO A 278 3.41 2.64 -26.90
CA PRO A 278 3.14 1.35 -27.53
C PRO A 278 3.86 0.21 -26.79
N GLY A 279 3.11 -0.77 -26.31
CA GLY A 279 3.64 -1.90 -25.55
C GLY A 279 3.53 -1.75 -24.04
N ASP A 280 3.36 -0.55 -23.48
CA ASP A 280 3.22 -0.34 -22.04
C ASP A 280 1.75 -0.19 -21.62
N TYR A 281 1.40 -0.96 -20.58
CA TYR A 281 0.04 -1.08 -20.05
C TYR A 281 0.08 -1.06 -18.52
N GLY A 282 -0.92 -0.47 -17.89
CA GLY A 282 -1.12 -0.47 -16.45
C GLY A 282 -2.18 -1.48 -16.03
N ILE A 283 -2.04 -2.08 -14.85
CA ILE A 283 -3.04 -2.91 -14.20
C ILE A 283 -3.27 -2.43 -12.76
N GLU A 284 -4.53 -2.10 -12.45
CA GLU A 284 -4.94 -1.58 -11.15
C GLU A 284 -5.24 -2.71 -10.17
N LEU A 285 -4.31 -2.99 -9.29
CA LEU A 285 -4.37 -4.14 -8.38
C LEU A 285 -4.72 -3.69 -6.96
N PHE A 286 -5.65 -4.41 -6.33
CA PHE A 286 -5.92 -4.30 -4.90
C PHE A 286 -5.91 -5.69 -4.27
N PHE A 287 -5.06 -5.88 -3.27
CA PHE A 287 -4.92 -7.16 -2.58
C PHE A 287 -5.52 -7.05 -1.17
N PRO A 288 -6.59 -7.78 -0.84
CA PRO A 288 -7.23 -7.69 0.47
C PRO A 288 -6.35 -8.22 1.62
N HIS A 289 -5.38 -9.09 1.32
CA HIS A 289 -4.40 -9.61 2.27
C HIS A 289 -3.19 -10.18 1.53
N GLY A 290 -2.10 -10.44 2.25
CA GLY A 290 -0.89 -11.03 1.66
C GLY A 290 -1.10 -12.48 1.20
N GLY A 291 -0.23 -12.92 0.29
CA GLY A 291 -0.15 -14.26 -0.28
C GLY A 291 0.21 -14.28 -1.76
N ASP A 292 0.23 -15.48 -2.33
CA ASP A 292 0.49 -15.69 -3.76
C ASP A 292 -0.77 -15.45 -4.60
N TYR A 293 -0.67 -14.52 -5.55
CA TYR A 293 -1.74 -14.22 -6.49
C TYR A 293 -1.37 -14.65 -7.91
N GLN A 294 -2.39 -15.05 -8.64
CA GLN A 294 -2.34 -15.30 -10.07
C GLN A 294 -3.09 -14.19 -10.79
N ILE A 295 -2.42 -13.54 -11.75
CA ILE A 295 -3.02 -12.51 -12.60
C ILE A 295 -3.07 -13.09 -14.02
N ASP A 296 -4.25 -13.50 -14.44
CA ASP A 296 -4.51 -14.01 -15.79
C ASP A 296 -4.93 -12.88 -16.71
N LEU A 297 -4.09 -12.58 -17.70
CA LEU A 297 -4.39 -11.60 -18.74
C LEU A 297 -4.90 -12.28 -19.99
N THR A 298 -5.98 -11.74 -20.56
CA THR A 298 -6.39 -12.01 -21.95
C THR A 298 -6.04 -10.79 -22.79
N LEU A 299 -5.12 -10.97 -23.74
CA LEU A 299 -4.55 -9.94 -24.61
C LEU A 299 -5.11 -10.08 -26.03
N GLY A 300 -5.97 -9.16 -26.45
CA GLY A 300 -6.42 -8.99 -27.83
C GLY A 300 -5.36 -8.24 -28.63
N ILE A 301 -4.48 -8.96 -29.32
CA ILE A 301 -3.37 -8.38 -30.08
C ILE A 301 -3.87 -7.99 -31.49
N PRO A 302 -3.69 -6.72 -31.92
CA PRO A 302 -4.12 -6.29 -33.24
C PRO A 302 -3.53 -7.15 -34.37
N GLY A 303 -4.40 -7.72 -35.21
CA GLY A 303 -4.01 -8.56 -36.34
C GLY A 303 -3.57 -9.99 -35.96
N ASP A 304 -3.76 -10.42 -34.72
CA ASP A 304 -3.51 -11.79 -34.26
C ASP A 304 -4.70 -12.29 -33.42
N THR A 305 -4.70 -13.59 -33.15
CA THR A 305 -5.62 -14.24 -32.21
C THR A 305 -5.33 -13.82 -30.77
N PRO A 306 -6.37 -13.62 -29.92
CA PRO A 306 -6.17 -13.30 -28.51
C PRO A 306 -5.27 -14.32 -27.80
N LYS A 307 -4.35 -13.83 -26.97
CA LYS A 307 -3.41 -14.65 -26.20
C LYS A 307 -3.77 -14.59 -24.72
N LYS A 308 -3.56 -15.70 -24.01
CA LYS A 308 -3.69 -15.75 -22.55
C LYS A 308 -2.32 -15.91 -21.93
N ILE A 309 -2.02 -15.09 -20.94
CA ILE A 309 -0.79 -15.19 -20.17
C ILE A 309 -1.11 -15.09 -18.69
N THR A 310 -0.19 -15.57 -17.87
CA THR A 310 -0.37 -15.61 -16.42
C THR A 310 0.87 -15.06 -15.75
N PHE A 311 0.70 -14.01 -14.95
CA PHE A 311 1.71 -13.59 -13.99
C PHE A 311 1.44 -14.24 -12.63
N LYS A 312 2.52 -14.57 -11.92
CA LYS A 312 2.47 -15.05 -10.52
C LYS A 312 3.23 -14.08 -9.66
N VAL A 313 2.57 -13.50 -8.67
CA VAL A 313 3.13 -12.46 -7.81
C VAL A 313 2.98 -12.83 -6.34
N ASP A 314 4.02 -12.57 -5.56
CA ASP A 314 3.97 -12.62 -4.10
C ASP A 314 3.55 -11.25 -3.56
N VAL A 315 2.55 -11.25 -2.69
CA VAL A 315 2.02 -10.04 -2.05
C VAL A 315 2.27 -10.12 -0.56
N LYS A 316 2.99 -9.13 -0.03
CA LYS A 316 3.27 -9.01 1.40
C LYS A 316 2.03 -8.57 2.15
N ASP A 317 1.97 -8.88 3.43
CA ASP A 317 0.91 -8.36 4.32
C ASP A 317 0.95 -6.81 4.39
N GLU A 318 -0.14 -6.19 4.84
CA GLU A 318 -0.26 -4.73 5.01
C GLU A 318 1.00 -4.12 5.66
N ARG A 319 1.51 -3.03 5.06
CA ARG A 319 2.68 -2.33 5.62
C ARG A 319 2.35 -1.77 7.00
N PRO A 320 3.30 -1.82 7.96
CA PRO A 320 3.14 -1.10 9.22
C PRO A 320 2.94 0.39 8.95
N ALA A 321 1.98 1.02 9.64
CA ALA A 321 1.65 2.44 9.46
C ALA A 321 2.84 3.41 9.68
N SER A 322 3.93 2.95 10.31
CA SER A 322 5.15 3.72 10.61
C SER A 322 6.34 3.45 9.68
N ALA A 323 6.23 2.52 8.72
CA ALA A 323 7.35 2.22 7.83
C ALA A 323 7.54 3.36 6.82
N ALA A 324 8.53 4.24 7.07
CA ALA A 324 8.92 5.25 6.11
C ALA A 324 9.31 4.56 4.78
N ARG A 325 8.61 4.91 3.70
CA ARG A 325 8.93 4.44 2.34
C ARG A 325 10.28 5.02 1.95
N VAL A 326 11.33 4.22 2.02
CA VAL A 326 12.61 4.60 1.39
C VAL A 326 12.41 4.46 -0.11
N GLN A 327 12.24 5.60 -0.79
CA GLN A 327 12.16 5.63 -2.24
C GLN A 327 13.48 5.11 -2.81
N PRO A 328 13.48 4.16 -3.77
CA PRO A 328 14.70 3.58 -4.31
C PRO A 328 15.52 4.58 -5.14
N TYR A 329 14.90 5.70 -5.54
CA TYR A 329 15.57 6.81 -6.20
C TYR A 329 15.30 8.13 -5.48
N GLN A 330 16.21 9.08 -5.66
CA GLN A 330 16.08 10.46 -5.21
C GLN A 330 16.26 11.42 -6.38
N LEU A 331 15.52 12.52 -6.35
CA LEU A 331 15.75 13.66 -7.24
C LEU A 331 16.66 14.67 -6.56
N LYS A 332 17.88 14.81 -7.09
CA LYS A 332 18.86 15.78 -6.61
C LYS A 332 18.86 17.01 -7.50
N VAL A 333 18.76 18.19 -6.88
CA VAL A 333 19.08 19.45 -7.56
C VAL A 333 20.59 19.66 -7.49
N VAL A 334 21.21 19.89 -8.64
CA VAL A 334 22.66 20.02 -8.79
C VAL A 334 23.01 21.48 -9.05
N ASP A 335 24.11 21.95 -8.45
CA ASP A 335 24.66 23.31 -8.65
C ASP A 335 23.66 24.46 -8.49
N TRP A 336 22.63 24.31 -7.63
CA TRP A 336 21.62 25.35 -7.48
C TRP A 336 22.23 26.65 -6.93
N PRO A 337 22.14 27.77 -7.65
CA PRO A 337 22.80 29.00 -7.22
C PRO A 337 22.07 29.60 -6.03
N LYS A 338 22.81 29.90 -4.95
CA LYS A 338 22.27 30.67 -3.80
C LYS A 338 21.74 32.05 -4.20
N THR A 339 22.17 32.55 -5.36
CA THR A 339 21.75 33.81 -5.96
C THR A 339 20.62 33.66 -6.98
N ALA A 340 19.97 32.49 -7.09
CA ALA A 340 18.78 32.31 -7.93
C ALA A 340 17.73 33.37 -7.57
N LYS A 341 17.35 34.21 -8.53
CA LYS A 341 16.44 35.33 -8.33
C LYS A 341 15.22 35.24 -9.23
N ALA A 342 14.08 35.57 -8.67
CA ALA A 342 12.83 35.74 -9.42
C ALA A 342 13.01 36.71 -10.59
N GLY A 343 12.35 36.42 -11.72
CA GLY A 343 12.42 37.20 -12.95
C GLY A 343 13.74 37.08 -13.73
N THR A 344 14.72 36.31 -13.24
CA THR A 344 15.97 36.04 -13.95
C THR A 344 16.03 34.58 -14.39
N PRO A 345 16.27 34.28 -15.68
CA PRO A 345 16.47 32.91 -16.14
C PRO A 345 17.60 32.22 -15.35
N THR A 346 17.31 31.04 -14.81
CA THR A 346 18.25 30.20 -14.07
C THR A 346 18.17 28.79 -14.61
N THR A 347 19.31 28.19 -14.97
CA THR A 347 19.35 26.79 -15.40
C THR A 347 19.14 25.88 -14.20
N LEU A 348 18.01 25.18 -14.17
CA LEU A 348 17.75 24.11 -13.22
C LEU A 348 18.46 22.85 -13.72
N LYS A 349 19.32 22.27 -12.88
CA LYS A 349 19.99 20.99 -13.14
C LYS A 349 19.51 19.94 -12.15
N LEU A 350 19.18 18.76 -12.66
CA LEU A 350 18.63 17.66 -11.88
C LEU A 350 19.37 16.36 -12.18
N GLN A 351 19.49 15.50 -11.18
CA GLN A 351 19.96 14.12 -11.33
C GLN A 351 19.02 13.18 -10.58
N VAL A 352 18.68 12.06 -11.22
CA VAL A 352 18.04 10.94 -10.56
C VAL A 352 19.14 10.01 -10.07
N VAL A 353 19.16 9.74 -8.77
CA VAL A 353 20.19 8.89 -8.16
C VAL A 353 19.55 7.71 -7.44
N ASP A 354 20.19 6.55 -7.53
CA ASP A 354 19.82 5.40 -6.71
C ASP A 354 20.10 5.69 -5.23
N SER A 355 19.10 5.50 -4.39
CA SER A 355 19.14 5.84 -2.95
C SER A 355 20.11 4.97 -2.14
N LYS A 356 20.45 3.77 -2.62
CA LYS A 356 21.32 2.81 -1.92
C LYS A 356 22.79 3.00 -2.32
N THR A 357 23.04 3.11 -3.62
CA THR A 357 24.39 3.15 -4.20
C THR A 357 24.88 4.58 -4.45
N GLY A 358 23.96 5.54 -4.58
CA GLY A 358 24.25 6.90 -4.99
C GLY A 358 24.55 7.06 -6.49
N ALA A 359 24.42 5.99 -7.29
CA ALA A 359 24.71 6.02 -8.72
C ALA A 359 23.70 6.88 -9.49
N VAL A 360 24.21 7.74 -10.38
CA VAL A 360 23.39 8.57 -11.28
C VAL A 360 22.79 7.68 -12.36
N GLN A 361 21.47 7.78 -12.54
CA GLN A 361 20.74 7.05 -13.57
C GLN A 361 20.85 7.77 -14.91
N THR A 362 21.15 7.01 -15.97
CA THR A 362 21.32 7.51 -17.34
C THR A 362 20.44 6.80 -18.36
N LYS A 363 19.58 5.87 -17.92
CA LYS A 363 18.66 5.11 -18.77
C LYS A 363 17.24 5.21 -18.23
N PHE A 364 16.34 5.67 -19.08
CA PHE A 364 14.94 5.89 -18.76
C PHE A 364 14.09 5.39 -19.92
N ASP A 365 12.94 4.80 -19.59
CA ASP A 365 11.92 4.40 -20.54
C ASP A 365 11.07 5.64 -20.89
N LEU A 366 10.55 5.69 -22.11
CA LEU A 366 9.60 6.74 -22.50
C LEU A 366 8.31 6.52 -21.70
N ALA A 367 7.76 7.59 -21.13
CA ALA A 367 6.43 7.60 -20.50
C ALA A 367 5.71 8.87 -20.97
N HIS A 368 4.48 8.73 -21.47
CA HIS A 368 3.71 9.85 -22.04
C HIS A 368 4.53 10.72 -23.02
N GLU A 369 5.23 10.06 -23.94
CA GLU A 369 6.09 10.65 -24.99
C GLU A 369 7.34 11.40 -24.50
N LYS A 370 7.67 11.37 -23.21
CA LYS A 370 8.86 12.02 -22.64
C LYS A 370 9.60 11.11 -21.66
N PHE A 371 10.88 11.35 -21.46
CA PHE A 371 11.66 10.63 -20.44
C PHE A 371 11.56 11.26 -19.05
N PHE A 372 11.20 12.55 -18.99
CA PHE A 372 11.15 13.33 -17.77
C PHE A 372 10.04 14.37 -17.86
N HIS A 373 9.03 14.24 -17.00
CA HIS A 373 8.06 15.30 -16.75
C HIS A 373 8.50 16.09 -15.53
N LEU A 374 9.01 17.29 -15.76
CA LEU A 374 9.40 18.22 -14.72
C LEU A 374 8.19 19.04 -14.33
N LEU A 375 7.80 18.92 -13.08
CA LEU A 375 6.72 19.72 -12.53
C LEU A 375 7.26 20.59 -11.41
N ILE A 376 6.94 21.87 -11.44
CA ILE A 376 7.36 22.81 -10.41
C ILE A 376 6.12 23.48 -9.87
N ALA A 377 5.96 23.47 -8.54
CA ALA A 377 4.89 24.19 -7.87
C ALA A 377 5.47 25.14 -6.82
N SER A 378 4.86 26.31 -6.64
CA SER A 378 5.16 27.14 -5.46
C SER A 378 4.87 26.36 -4.18
N LYS A 379 5.48 26.76 -3.05
CA LYS A 379 5.24 26.11 -1.76
C LYS A 379 3.76 26.09 -1.35
N ASP A 380 3.01 27.11 -1.77
CA ASP A 380 1.56 27.26 -1.57
C ASP A 380 0.70 26.51 -2.62
N LEU A 381 1.33 25.90 -3.62
CA LEU A 381 0.70 25.18 -4.73
C LEU A 381 -0.21 26.04 -5.62
N ASN A 382 -0.14 27.37 -5.55
CA ASN A 382 -0.95 28.28 -6.38
C ASN A 382 -0.24 28.80 -7.63
N TRP A 383 1.03 28.45 -7.82
CA TRP A 383 1.74 28.56 -9.10
C TRP A 383 2.26 27.19 -9.52
N PHE A 384 2.19 26.88 -10.81
CA PHE A 384 2.55 25.60 -11.38
C PHE A 384 3.17 25.74 -12.77
N LEU A 385 4.11 24.85 -13.06
CA LEU A 385 4.79 24.72 -14.34
C LEU A 385 4.98 23.23 -14.65
N HIS A 386 4.81 22.86 -15.92
CA HIS A 386 5.09 21.53 -16.43
C HIS A 386 5.97 21.65 -17.68
N GLU A 387 7.17 21.12 -17.61
CA GLU A 387 8.19 21.20 -18.66
C GLU A 387 8.90 19.85 -18.84
N HIS A 388 9.72 19.74 -19.89
CA HIS A 388 10.44 18.50 -20.22
C HIS A 388 11.93 18.81 -20.44
N PRO A 389 12.80 18.59 -19.44
CA PRO A 389 14.23 18.86 -19.57
C PRO A 389 14.91 17.83 -20.48
N GLU A 390 16.11 18.17 -20.95
CA GLU A 390 16.95 17.27 -21.73
C GLU A 390 18.09 16.71 -20.87
N MET A 391 18.47 15.45 -21.10
CA MET A 391 19.54 14.76 -20.36
C MET A 391 20.86 14.83 -21.13
N ALA A 392 21.93 15.24 -20.45
CA ALA A 392 23.30 15.09 -20.94
C ALA A 392 23.81 13.65 -20.72
N PRO A 393 24.88 13.20 -21.42
CA PRO A 393 25.40 11.83 -21.29
C PRO A 393 25.81 11.40 -19.87
N ASP A 394 26.05 12.35 -18.97
CA ASP A 394 26.39 12.12 -17.56
C ASP A 394 25.15 11.89 -16.66
N GLY A 395 23.94 11.92 -17.23
CA GLY A 395 22.68 11.78 -16.50
C GLY A 395 22.13 13.08 -15.91
N THR A 396 22.75 14.22 -16.22
CA THR A 396 22.29 15.53 -15.75
C THR A 396 21.20 16.08 -16.67
N TRP A 397 20.02 16.28 -16.12
CA TRP A 397 18.89 16.93 -16.78
C TRP A 397 18.97 18.44 -16.61
N SER A 398 18.81 19.22 -17.68
CA SER A 398 18.93 20.68 -17.63
C SER A 398 17.80 21.38 -18.36
N ILE A 399 17.31 22.50 -17.78
CA ILE A 399 16.35 23.39 -18.43
C ILE A 399 16.45 24.82 -17.87
N PRO A 400 16.42 25.87 -18.71
CA PRO A 400 16.34 27.25 -18.24
C PRO A 400 14.93 27.57 -17.73
N ILE A 401 14.81 27.96 -16.46
CA ILE A 401 13.53 28.34 -15.84
C ILE A 401 13.60 29.78 -15.33
N THR A 402 12.54 30.54 -15.54
CA THR A 402 12.35 31.86 -14.91
C THR A 402 11.25 31.77 -13.87
N PHE A 403 11.63 31.82 -12.59
CA PHE A 403 10.68 31.78 -11.49
C PHE A 403 10.00 33.15 -11.32
N PRO A 404 8.68 33.22 -11.13
CA PRO A 404 7.96 34.49 -11.09
C PRO A 404 8.10 35.25 -9.76
N ALA A 405 8.46 34.56 -8.66
CA ALA A 405 8.56 35.17 -7.34
C ALA A 405 9.65 34.52 -6.47
N GLY A 406 10.08 35.25 -5.45
CA GLY A 406 10.97 34.78 -4.39
C GLY A 406 10.18 33.98 -3.35
N THR A 407 10.23 32.66 -3.47
CA THR A 407 9.66 31.71 -2.52
C THR A 407 10.36 30.36 -2.63
N ASP A 408 9.95 29.40 -1.83
CA ASP A 408 10.33 28.01 -2.00
C ASP A 408 9.44 27.35 -3.05
N TYR A 409 10.04 26.51 -3.88
CA TYR A 409 9.35 25.75 -4.91
C TYR A 409 9.59 24.27 -4.70
N TRP A 410 8.51 23.49 -4.80
CA TRP A 410 8.59 22.06 -4.97
C TRP A 410 9.04 21.75 -6.40
N VAL A 411 9.92 20.77 -6.53
CA VAL A 411 10.40 20.26 -7.81
C VAL A 411 10.08 18.78 -7.86
N TYR A 412 9.25 18.39 -8.80
CA TYR A 412 8.85 17.01 -9.02
C TYR A 412 9.43 16.53 -10.34
N GLY A 413 9.96 15.32 -10.34
CA GLY A 413 10.36 14.63 -11.56
C GLY A 413 9.58 13.34 -11.66
N ASP A 414 8.64 13.27 -12.58
CA ASP A 414 8.02 12.01 -12.96
C ASP A 414 8.86 11.36 -14.05
N VAL A 415 9.46 10.23 -13.71
CA VAL A 415 10.49 9.54 -14.49
C VAL A 415 10.29 8.04 -14.42
N ALA A 416 10.65 7.33 -15.48
CA ALA A 416 10.66 5.88 -15.51
C ALA A 416 12.09 5.36 -15.71
N PRO A 417 12.91 5.14 -14.65
CA PRO A 417 14.20 4.46 -14.82
C PRO A 417 14.01 3.12 -15.54
N SER A 418 14.89 2.79 -16.49
CA SER A 418 14.58 1.71 -17.44
C SER A 418 14.27 0.36 -16.79
N GLY A 419 13.12 -0.21 -17.16
CA GLY A 419 12.61 -1.47 -16.60
C GLY A 419 12.11 -1.39 -15.15
N LYS A 420 11.99 -0.18 -14.57
CA LYS A 420 11.56 0.04 -13.19
C LYS A 420 10.17 0.67 -13.06
N GLY A 421 9.56 1.07 -14.17
CA GLY A 421 8.25 1.74 -14.19
C GLY A 421 8.30 3.19 -13.70
N SER A 422 7.22 3.92 -13.99
CA SER A 422 7.11 5.34 -13.69
C SER A 422 7.02 5.64 -12.20
N ARG A 423 7.50 6.82 -11.78
CA ARG A 423 7.47 7.29 -10.40
C ARG A 423 7.72 8.79 -10.31
N VAL A 424 7.02 9.42 -9.38
CA VAL A 424 7.24 10.82 -9.01
C VAL A 424 8.29 10.92 -7.90
N LEU A 425 9.40 11.60 -8.21
CA LEU A 425 10.46 11.94 -7.27
C LEU A 425 10.34 13.41 -6.87
N ILE A 426 10.67 13.72 -5.62
CA ILE A 426 10.43 15.05 -5.04
C ILE A 426 11.74 15.68 -4.56
N SER A 427 11.92 16.95 -4.87
CA SER A 427 12.98 17.83 -4.39
C SER A 427 12.42 19.24 -4.16
N SER A 428 13.29 20.18 -3.80
CA SER A 428 12.88 21.58 -3.65
C SER A 428 14.02 22.54 -3.94
N VAL A 429 13.67 23.75 -4.34
CA VAL A 429 14.61 24.86 -4.54
C VAL A 429 14.11 26.12 -3.84
N LYS A 430 15.04 26.96 -3.41
CA LYS A 430 14.75 28.29 -2.85
C LYS A 430 15.13 29.36 -3.86
N VAL A 431 14.21 30.27 -4.13
CA VAL A 431 14.41 31.42 -5.04
C VAL A 431 14.31 32.70 -4.23
N ALA A 432 15.28 33.60 -4.38
CA ALA A 432 15.27 34.92 -3.76
C ALA A 432 14.51 35.94 -4.62
N GLY A 433 14.01 37.02 -4.02
CA GLY A 433 13.34 38.11 -4.75
C GLY A 433 12.06 38.58 -4.07
N PRO A 434 11.25 39.40 -4.77
CA PRO A 434 9.95 39.83 -4.28
C PRO A 434 9.03 38.65 -3.98
N LYS A 435 8.24 38.73 -2.92
CA LYS A 435 7.26 37.70 -2.58
C LYS A 435 6.21 37.55 -3.69
N PRO A 436 5.51 36.39 -3.75
CA PRO A 436 4.38 36.18 -4.63
C PRO A 436 3.37 37.33 -4.64
N THR A 437 2.89 37.69 -5.83
CA THR A 437 1.80 38.66 -6.02
C THR A 437 0.42 37.99 -6.16
N TRP A 438 0.38 36.66 -6.28
CA TRP A 438 -0.86 35.88 -6.31
C TRP A 438 -1.39 35.60 -4.90
N ASP A 439 -2.65 35.18 -4.82
CA ASP A 439 -3.23 34.69 -3.56
C ASP A 439 -2.53 33.39 -3.13
N THR A 440 -1.86 33.41 -1.99
CA THR A 440 -1.13 32.25 -1.45
C THR A 440 -2.03 31.32 -0.63
N LYS A 441 -3.33 31.63 -0.48
CA LYS A 441 -4.27 30.77 0.20
C LYS A 441 -4.76 29.67 -0.73
N LEU A 442 -4.69 28.42 -0.28
CA LEU A 442 -5.27 27.28 -1.01
C LEU A 442 -6.79 27.25 -0.81
N SER A 443 -7.51 28.07 -1.58
CA SER A 443 -8.97 28.18 -1.53
C SER A 443 -9.64 27.12 -2.41
N LEU A 444 -10.65 26.42 -1.87
CA LEU A 444 -11.41 25.42 -2.61
C LEU A 444 -12.05 26.02 -3.86
N SER A 445 -11.89 25.35 -4.99
CA SER A 445 -12.54 25.72 -6.25
C SER A 445 -12.75 24.50 -7.12
N ARG A 446 -13.98 24.33 -7.60
CA ARG A 446 -14.33 23.34 -8.64
C ARG A 446 -14.43 23.96 -10.04
N THR A 447 -14.08 25.24 -10.18
CA THR A 447 -14.03 25.94 -11.47
C THR A 447 -12.62 26.43 -11.74
N GLY A 448 -12.08 26.07 -12.89
CA GLY A 448 -10.78 26.53 -13.38
C GLY A 448 -10.97 27.28 -14.69
N ILE A 449 -10.20 28.34 -14.90
CA ILE A 449 -10.24 29.13 -16.13
C ILE A 449 -8.80 29.47 -16.52
N ASP A 450 -8.45 29.24 -17.78
CA ASP A 450 -7.20 29.71 -18.41
C ASP A 450 -7.46 30.11 -19.87
N GLY A 451 -7.10 31.35 -20.22
CA GLY A 451 -7.55 31.96 -21.47
C GLY A 451 -9.08 31.96 -21.58
N ASN A 452 -9.60 31.35 -22.65
CA ASN A 452 -11.04 31.16 -22.84
C ASN A 452 -11.51 29.74 -22.48
N LEU A 453 -10.64 28.85 -22.00
CA LEU A 453 -11.06 27.51 -21.59
C LEU A 453 -11.55 27.57 -20.14
N LYS A 454 -12.78 27.13 -19.90
CA LYS A 454 -13.37 26.96 -18.58
C LYS A 454 -13.58 25.48 -18.29
N GLY A 455 -13.12 25.02 -17.14
CA GLY A 455 -13.34 23.67 -16.65
C GLY A 455 -14.21 23.66 -15.40
N LEU A 456 -15.07 22.65 -15.28
CA LEU A 456 -15.81 22.31 -14.06
C LEU A 456 -15.40 20.91 -13.59
N LEU A 457 -14.86 20.83 -12.38
CA LEU A 457 -14.37 19.59 -11.78
C LEU A 457 -15.42 18.96 -10.85
N SER A 458 -15.77 17.71 -11.16
CA SER A 458 -16.65 16.84 -10.37
C SER A 458 -15.96 15.50 -10.12
N THR A 459 -16.41 14.77 -9.09
CA THR A 459 -16.09 13.33 -8.95
C THR A 459 -17.35 12.55 -9.28
N LEU A 460 -17.24 11.37 -9.91
CA LEU A 460 -18.43 10.56 -10.24
C LEU A 460 -18.94 9.79 -9.02
N GLU A 461 -18.01 9.48 -8.11
CA GLU A 461 -18.20 8.80 -6.85
C GLU A 461 -17.64 9.64 -5.68
N PRO A 462 -18.04 9.37 -4.43
CA PRO A 462 -17.34 9.89 -3.26
C PRO A 462 -15.88 9.42 -3.26
N ILE A 463 -14.96 10.31 -2.88
CA ILE A 463 -13.55 9.95 -2.73
C ILE A 463 -13.40 9.16 -1.43
N GLU A 464 -13.07 7.87 -1.55
CA GLU A 464 -12.66 7.03 -0.41
C GLU A 464 -11.13 7.09 -0.23
N ILE A 465 -10.68 7.29 1.01
CA ILE A 465 -9.25 7.35 1.31
C ILE A 465 -8.56 6.04 0.91
N GLY A 466 -7.48 6.17 0.14
CA GLY A 466 -6.65 5.06 -0.29
C GLY A 466 -7.23 4.26 -1.45
N ARG A 467 -8.33 4.69 -2.08
CA ARG A 467 -8.88 4.11 -3.31
C ARG A 467 -8.77 5.08 -4.50
N LYS A 468 -8.75 4.54 -5.72
CA LYS A 468 -8.95 5.35 -6.93
C LYS A 468 -10.37 5.92 -6.97
N ALA A 469 -10.48 7.14 -7.47
CA ALA A 469 -11.75 7.78 -7.78
C ALA A 469 -11.66 8.42 -9.17
N THR A 470 -12.80 8.48 -9.85
CA THR A 470 -12.94 9.10 -11.17
C THR A 470 -13.17 10.60 -11.02
N ILE A 471 -12.18 11.39 -11.43
CA ILE A 471 -12.26 12.84 -11.52
C ILE A 471 -12.70 13.21 -12.93
N GLN A 472 -13.80 13.93 -13.06
CA GLN A 472 -14.31 14.41 -14.33
C GLN A 472 -14.13 15.92 -14.42
N VAL A 473 -13.59 16.38 -15.55
CA VAL A 473 -13.53 17.80 -15.94
C VAL A 473 -14.44 18.00 -17.15
N LYS A 474 -15.46 18.85 -16.99
CA LYS A 474 -16.27 19.33 -18.12
C LYS A 474 -15.69 20.65 -18.63
N LEU A 475 -15.38 20.70 -19.92
CA LEU A 475 -14.72 21.80 -20.60
C LEU A 475 -15.72 22.60 -21.43
N PHE A 476 -15.60 23.92 -21.35
CA PHE A 476 -16.44 24.88 -22.06
C PHE A 476 -15.58 26.00 -22.61
N ASP A 477 -15.96 26.54 -23.77
CA ASP A 477 -15.51 27.86 -24.17
C ASP A 477 -16.22 28.91 -23.30
N ALA A 478 -15.45 29.67 -22.52
CA ALA A 478 -15.94 30.69 -21.61
C ALA A 478 -16.67 31.84 -22.34
N LYS A 479 -16.40 32.06 -23.62
CA LYS A 479 -17.07 33.10 -24.42
C LYS A 479 -18.44 32.66 -24.93
N THR A 480 -18.51 31.45 -25.48
CA THR A 480 -19.72 30.95 -26.15
C THR A 480 -20.60 30.08 -25.25
N GLY A 481 -20.04 29.54 -24.17
CA GLY A 481 -20.69 28.58 -23.29
C GLY A 481 -20.83 27.17 -23.88
N GLN A 482 -20.34 26.94 -25.11
CA GLN A 482 -20.42 25.66 -25.78
C GLN A 482 -19.39 24.67 -25.21
N PRO A 483 -19.65 23.35 -25.26
CA PRO A 483 -18.67 22.35 -24.87
C PRO A 483 -17.38 22.45 -25.71
N ALA A 484 -16.23 22.47 -25.04
CA ALA A 484 -14.91 22.51 -25.68
C ALA A 484 -14.42 21.07 -25.92
N GLY A 485 -14.92 20.44 -26.98
CA GLY A 485 -14.61 19.05 -27.33
C GLY A 485 -13.59 18.87 -28.46
N ASP A 486 -12.99 19.96 -28.93
CA ASP A 486 -11.96 20.05 -29.96
C ASP A 486 -10.54 20.07 -29.36
N THR A 487 -10.35 19.49 -28.17
CA THR A 487 -9.01 19.30 -27.61
C THR A 487 -8.21 18.30 -28.45
N VAL A 488 -6.92 18.53 -28.56
CA VAL A 488 -5.99 17.62 -29.25
C VAL A 488 -5.11 16.89 -28.24
N LYS A 489 -4.64 15.71 -28.62
CA LYS A 489 -3.70 14.96 -27.79
C LYS A 489 -2.41 15.75 -27.63
N TRP A 490 -1.94 15.85 -26.40
CA TRP A 490 -0.67 16.46 -26.02
C TRP A 490 0.04 15.46 -25.12
N LEU A 491 1.33 15.16 -25.35
CA LEU A 491 2.05 14.12 -24.58
C LEU A 491 1.30 12.77 -24.56
N GLY A 492 0.84 12.35 -25.74
CA GLY A 492 0.10 11.10 -25.94
C GLY A 492 -1.39 11.13 -25.57
N ALA A 493 -1.83 11.92 -24.59
CA ALA A 493 -3.17 11.83 -24.01
C ALA A 493 -4.09 13.04 -24.28
N ALA A 494 -5.40 12.89 -24.08
CA ALA A 494 -6.40 13.96 -24.26
C ALA A 494 -6.34 15.06 -23.17
N GLY A 495 -5.54 14.85 -22.13
CA GLY A 495 -5.23 15.81 -21.09
C GLY A 495 -4.30 15.20 -20.04
N HIS A 496 -3.72 16.05 -19.18
CA HIS A 496 -2.82 15.64 -18.09
C HIS A 496 -3.28 16.25 -16.79
N MET A 497 -3.39 15.43 -15.74
CA MET A 497 -3.84 15.88 -14.43
C MET A 497 -2.78 15.63 -13.37
N MET A 498 -2.45 16.69 -12.64
CA MET A 498 -1.58 16.66 -11.48
C MET A 498 -2.35 17.03 -10.24
N ILE A 499 -2.30 16.17 -9.23
CA ILE A 499 -3.01 16.33 -7.97
C ILE A 499 -1.98 16.38 -6.84
N PHE A 500 -1.93 17.50 -6.13
CA PHE A 500 -0.99 17.76 -5.04
C PHE A 500 -1.76 17.88 -3.73
N HIS A 501 -1.47 17.04 -2.75
CA HIS A 501 -1.93 17.27 -1.39
C HIS A 501 -1.27 18.54 -0.83
N GLN A 502 -1.95 19.25 0.08
CA GLN A 502 -1.49 20.51 0.71
C GLN A 502 -0.11 20.44 1.39
N ASP A 503 0.45 19.25 1.62
CA ASP A 503 1.80 19.07 2.16
C ASP A 503 2.89 19.12 1.08
N GLY A 504 2.52 19.06 -0.21
CA GLY A 504 3.43 19.01 -1.35
C GLY A 504 4.27 17.72 -1.46
N MET A 505 3.98 16.70 -0.65
CA MET A 505 4.73 15.44 -0.63
C MET A 505 3.91 14.25 -1.11
N THR A 506 2.60 14.43 -1.26
CA THR A 506 1.72 13.43 -1.89
C THR A 506 1.23 13.99 -3.22
N VAL A 507 1.64 13.32 -4.30
CA VAL A 507 1.39 13.75 -5.68
C VAL A 507 0.82 12.58 -6.46
N VAL A 508 -0.15 12.88 -7.32
CA VAL A 508 -0.72 11.94 -8.28
C VAL A 508 -0.60 12.56 -9.66
N HIS A 509 -0.01 11.82 -10.58
CA HIS A 509 -0.08 12.11 -12.01
C HIS A 509 -1.12 11.16 -12.61
N SER A 510 -2.01 11.69 -13.45
CA SER A 510 -3.10 10.95 -14.05
C SER A 510 -3.38 11.44 -15.47
N HIS A 511 -3.78 10.52 -16.33
CA HIS A 511 -4.22 10.78 -17.70
C HIS A 511 -5.59 10.12 -17.95
N PRO A 512 -6.35 10.58 -18.96
CA PRO A 512 -7.57 9.94 -19.38
C PRO A 512 -7.30 8.62 -20.08
N ALA A 513 -8.16 7.63 -19.83
CA ALA A 513 -8.11 6.37 -20.57
C ALA A 513 -8.30 6.59 -22.09
N GLU A 514 -7.58 5.81 -22.89
CA GLU A 514 -7.54 5.93 -24.34
C GLU A 514 -8.40 4.87 -25.05
N ASP A 515 -9.69 4.85 -24.71
CA ASP A 515 -10.69 3.99 -25.31
C ASP A 515 -11.75 4.79 -26.11
N GLU A 516 -12.59 4.07 -26.85
CA GLU A 516 -13.62 4.69 -27.71
C GLU A 516 -14.66 5.47 -26.90
N GLU A 517 -15.00 5.02 -25.69
CA GLU A 517 -15.96 5.70 -24.82
C GLU A 517 -15.40 7.08 -24.41
N ASN A 518 -14.17 7.11 -23.91
CA ASN A 518 -13.49 8.34 -23.51
C ASN A 518 -13.26 9.26 -24.72
N ALA A 519 -12.90 8.72 -25.88
CA ALA A 519 -12.80 9.52 -27.10
C ALA A 519 -14.14 10.17 -27.49
N ALA A 520 -15.27 9.49 -27.29
CA ALA A 520 -16.61 10.06 -27.52
C ALA A 520 -17.00 11.11 -26.47
N LEU A 521 -16.57 10.95 -25.22
CA LEU A 521 -16.77 11.93 -24.15
C LEU A 521 -15.93 13.19 -24.37
N VAL A 522 -14.69 13.06 -24.81
CA VAL A 522 -13.80 14.19 -25.11
C VAL A 522 -14.45 15.09 -26.16
N LYS A 523 -15.06 14.54 -27.22
CA LYS A 523 -15.81 15.31 -28.24
C LYS A 523 -17.00 16.11 -27.68
N GLN A 524 -17.48 15.74 -26.49
CA GLN A 524 -18.54 16.44 -25.76
C GLN A 524 -17.97 17.40 -24.70
N GLY A 525 -16.67 17.65 -24.70
CA GLY A 525 -15.97 18.44 -23.70
C GLY A 525 -15.92 17.76 -22.33
N ILE A 526 -15.97 16.42 -22.26
CA ILE A 526 -15.91 15.68 -21.01
C ILE A 526 -14.63 14.86 -20.99
N VAL A 527 -13.78 15.12 -20.00
CA VAL A 527 -12.54 14.37 -19.79
C VAL A 527 -12.55 13.74 -18.41
N ARG A 528 -12.29 12.43 -18.35
CA ARG A 528 -12.24 11.66 -17.10
C ARG A 528 -10.82 11.22 -16.81
N PHE A 529 -10.42 11.36 -15.56
CA PHE A 529 -9.12 10.98 -15.02
C PHE A 529 -9.37 10.05 -13.84
N THR A 530 -8.39 9.21 -13.53
CA THR A 530 -8.46 8.33 -12.38
C THR A 530 -7.31 8.65 -11.42
N GLY A 531 -7.64 8.94 -10.16
CA GLY A 531 -6.64 9.34 -9.17
C GLY A 531 -6.90 8.74 -7.80
N ARG A 532 -5.83 8.31 -7.13
CA ARG A 532 -5.88 7.78 -5.76
C ARG A 532 -5.63 8.90 -4.75
N PHE A 533 -6.42 8.96 -3.68
CA PHE A 533 -6.26 9.97 -2.61
C PHE A 533 -5.81 9.30 -1.31
N PRO A 534 -4.50 9.25 -0.99
CA PRO A 534 -4.00 8.40 0.09
C PRO A 534 -4.37 8.86 1.50
N LYS A 535 -4.81 10.10 1.67
CA LYS A 535 -5.13 10.70 2.97
C LYS A 535 -6.09 11.89 2.87
N VAL A 536 -6.71 12.21 4.01
CA VAL A 536 -7.57 13.39 4.17
C VAL A 536 -6.79 14.68 4.00
N GLY A 537 -7.44 15.73 3.48
CA GLY A 537 -6.86 17.06 3.34
C GLY A 537 -7.30 17.79 2.09
N THR A 538 -6.75 19.00 1.90
CA THR A 538 -6.96 19.77 0.68
C THR A 538 -5.98 19.31 -0.41
N TYR A 539 -6.50 19.14 -1.62
CA TYR A 539 -5.72 18.80 -2.80
C TYR A 539 -5.85 19.91 -3.84
N LYS A 540 -4.71 20.44 -4.30
CA LYS A 540 -4.60 21.27 -5.49
C LYS A 540 -4.61 20.37 -6.71
N VAL A 541 -5.44 20.67 -7.70
CA VAL A 541 -5.46 19.93 -8.97
C VAL A 541 -5.13 20.89 -10.11
N TYR A 542 -4.24 20.47 -10.99
CA TYR A 542 -3.94 21.14 -12.26
C TYR A 542 -4.27 20.19 -13.39
N ALA A 543 -5.20 20.57 -14.27
CA ALA A 543 -5.53 19.82 -15.47
C ALA A 543 -5.11 20.58 -16.71
N GLN A 544 -4.31 19.97 -17.57
CA GLN A 544 -3.75 20.55 -18.77
C GLN A 544 -4.40 19.96 -20.02
N PHE A 545 -4.73 20.84 -20.96
CA PHE A 545 -5.35 20.49 -22.24
C PHE A 545 -4.72 21.31 -23.36
N ASP A 546 -4.37 20.69 -24.48
CA ASP A 546 -4.12 21.44 -25.71
C ASP A 546 -5.46 21.78 -26.35
N TRP A 547 -5.78 23.07 -26.34
CA TRP A 547 -7.02 23.59 -26.88
C TRP A 547 -6.75 24.83 -27.72
N GLN A 548 -7.11 24.76 -29.00
CA GLN A 548 -6.92 25.83 -29.99
C GLN A 548 -5.44 26.24 -30.15
N GLY A 549 -4.52 25.26 -30.11
CA GLY A 549 -3.09 25.47 -30.35
C GLY A 549 -2.33 26.09 -29.18
N ALA A 550 -2.90 26.02 -27.97
CA ALA A 550 -2.27 26.48 -26.75
C ALA A 550 -2.56 25.53 -25.59
N ILE A 551 -1.53 25.25 -24.78
CA ILE A 551 -1.70 24.49 -23.54
C ILE A 551 -2.42 25.36 -22.52
N ARG A 552 -3.59 24.89 -22.08
CA ARG A 552 -4.41 25.52 -21.04
C ARG A 552 -4.28 24.74 -19.75
N THR A 553 -3.92 25.43 -18.68
CA THR A 553 -3.71 24.83 -17.36
C THR A 553 -4.79 25.31 -16.40
N LEU A 554 -5.79 24.46 -16.15
CA LEU A 554 -6.94 24.77 -15.31
C LEU A 554 -6.65 24.42 -13.84
N PRO A 555 -6.63 25.40 -12.92
CA PRO A 555 -6.42 25.14 -11.50
C PRO A 555 -7.75 24.85 -10.79
N PHE A 556 -7.73 23.87 -9.89
CA PHE A 556 -8.81 23.53 -8.97
C PHE A 556 -8.25 23.26 -7.58
N ALA A 557 -9.14 23.21 -6.58
CA ALA A 557 -8.82 22.73 -5.26
C ALA A 557 -10.03 22.03 -4.64
N VAL A 558 -9.82 20.81 -4.16
CA VAL A 558 -10.86 19.96 -3.58
C VAL A 558 -10.47 19.53 -2.18
N GLU A 559 -11.46 19.31 -1.32
CA GLU A 559 -11.27 18.75 0.01
C GLU A 559 -11.65 17.27 -0.01
N VAL A 560 -10.78 16.43 0.55
CA VAL A 560 -11.02 15.01 0.77
C VAL A 560 -11.13 14.78 2.28
N LYS A 561 -12.19 14.09 2.70
CA LYS A 561 -12.60 13.93 4.11
C LYS A 561 -12.49 12.52 4.60
#